data_AF-A0A510Y4A5-F1
#
_entry.id   AF-A0A510Y4A5-F1
#
_cell.length_a   1.000
_cell.length_b   1.000
_cell.length_c   1.000
_cell.angle_alpha   90.00
_cell.angle_beta   90.00
_cell.angle_gamma   90.00
#
_symmetry.space_group_name_H-M   'P 1'
#
loop_
_entity.id
_entity.type
_entity.pdbx_description
1 polymer ?
#
loop_
_entity_poly.entity_id
_entity_poly.type
_entity_poly.pdbx_seq_one_letter_code
_entity_poly.pdbx_strand_id
1 'polypeptide(L)'
;MIWTITPWIFYVICAIVTLVIGGAVAYALHRAGANRSKRIERMLSPLLAVFMVGLFFYLSFSFADRLQPGEQLITADSLEQAQETKAIIPLGSYAVLDNVYAFGYYKNDQWNGSDVLVRVRVTGEEAFLESYDQYIAGNGIFFNHSRVRFEEAYEQEWQASAKEAESRLLDGGTLKLDGVTISAEQTQ
;
A
#
# COMPACT_ATOMS: atom_id res chain seq x y z
N MET A 1 2.72 4.41 -12.45
CA MET A 1 1.66 5.42 -12.27
C MET A 1 0.68 4.88 -11.24
N ILE A 2 0.24 5.65 -10.24
CA ILE A 2 -0.76 5.23 -9.26
C ILE A 2 -2.04 6.02 -9.52
N TRP A 3 -3.19 5.34 -9.48
CA TRP A 3 -4.49 6.02 -9.60
C TRP A 3 -5.19 6.03 -8.25
N THR A 4 -5.62 7.22 -7.82
CA THR A 4 -6.45 7.38 -6.63
C THR A 4 -7.83 7.86 -7.04
N ILE A 5 -8.88 7.19 -6.56
CA ILE A 5 -10.27 7.55 -6.84
C ILE A 5 -11.14 7.43 -5.59
N THR A 6 -12.30 8.07 -5.60
CA THR A 6 -13.25 7.92 -4.49
C THR A 6 -13.72 6.46 -4.40
N PRO A 7 -13.81 5.85 -3.20
CA PRO A 7 -14.10 4.42 -3.05
C PRO A 7 -15.40 3.96 -3.73
N TRP A 8 -16.45 4.78 -3.70
CA TRP A 8 -17.72 4.40 -4.35
C TRP A 8 -17.58 4.29 -5.87
N ILE A 9 -16.76 5.13 -6.52
CA ILE A 9 -16.49 5.07 -7.96
C ILE A 9 -15.78 3.75 -8.28
N PHE A 10 -14.81 3.35 -7.45
CA PHE A 10 -14.11 2.06 -7.60
C PHE A 10 -15.08 0.88 -7.56
N TYR A 11 -16.00 0.85 -6.60
CA TYR A 11 -17.00 -0.22 -6.51
C TYR A 11 -17.96 -0.21 -7.71
N VAL A 12 -18.32 0.95 -8.24
CA VAL A 12 -19.13 1.06 -9.48
C VAL A 12 -18.37 0.46 -10.66
N ILE A 13 -17.07 0.74 -10.81
CA ILE A 13 -16.24 0.14 -11.85
C ILE A 13 -16.19 -1.38 -11.70
N CYS A 14 -15.95 -1.88 -10.48
CA CYS A 14 -15.96 -3.32 -10.19
C CYS A 14 -17.30 -3.97 -10.55
N ALA A 15 -18.42 -3.31 -10.25
CA ALA A 15 -19.76 -3.79 -10.58
C ALA A 15 -19.96 -3.87 -12.10
N ILE A 16 -19.57 -2.81 -12.85
CA ILE A 16 -19.66 -2.80 -14.32
C ILE A 16 -18.83 -3.93 -14.92
N VAL A 17 -17.58 -4.09 -14.49
CA VAL A 17 -16.69 -5.17 -14.98
C VAL A 17 -17.29 -6.54 -14.68
N THR A 18 -17.81 -6.75 -13.47
CA THR A 18 -18.48 -8.00 -13.08
C THR A 18 -19.71 -8.28 -13.94
N LEU A 19 -20.53 -7.27 -14.25
CA LEU A 19 -21.69 -7.41 -15.13
C LEU A 19 -21.30 -7.77 -16.56
N VAL A 20 -20.27 -7.15 -17.11
CA VAL A 20 -19.77 -7.44 -18.47
C VAL A 20 -19.25 -8.88 -18.56
N ILE A 21 -18.42 -9.29 -17.61
CA ILE A 21 -17.88 -10.67 -17.57
C ILE A 21 -19.02 -11.67 -17.32
N GLY A 22 -19.89 -11.40 -16.34
CA GLY A 22 -21.04 -12.25 -16.03
C GLY A 22 -21.97 -12.43 -17.23
N GLY A 23 -22.24 -11.36 -17.98
CA GLY A 23 -23.02 -11.40 -19.21
C GLY A 23 -22.35 -12.23 -20.32
N ALA A 24 -21.04 -12.09 -20.51
CA ALA A 24 -20.28 -12.90 -21.46
C ALA A 24 -20.31 -14.39 -21.11
N VAL A 25 -20.13 -14.73 -19.83
CA VAL A 25 -20.23 -16.11 -19.32
C VAL A 25 -21.65 -16.64 -19.50
N ALA A 26 -22.68 -15.87 -19.17
CA ALA A 26 -24.07 -16.25 -19.36
C ALA A 26 -24.39 -16.53 -20.84
N TYR A 27 -23.94 -15.67 -21.74
CA TYR A 27 -24.11 -15.84 -23.18
C TYR A 27 -23.41 -17.10 -23.69
N ALA A 28 -22.16 -17.35 -23.25
CA ALA A 28 -21.42 -18.55 -23.61
C ALA A 28 -22.12 -19.82 -23.09
N LEU A 29 -22.61 -19.81 -21.85
CA LEU A 29 -23.36 -20.91 -21.25
C LEU A 29 -24.68 -21.17 -22.00
N HIS A 30 -25.40 -20.12 -22.38
CA HIS A 30 -26.63 -20.24 -23.16
C HIS A 30 -26.35 -20.85 -24.54
N ARG A 31 -25.32 -20.36 -25.25
CA ARG A 31 -24.94 -20.87 -26.57
C ARG A 31 -24.46 -22.32 -26.52
N ALA A 32 -23.65 -22.70 -25.53
CA ALA A 32 -23.20 -24.08 -25.34
C ALA A 32 -24.30 -25.01 -24.80
N GLY A 33 -25.33 -24.45 -24.18
CA GLY A 33 -26.42 -25.14 -23.52
C GLY A 33 -27.72 -25.23 -24.32
N ALA A 34 -27.76 -24.78 -25.57
CA ALA A 34 -29.00 -24.64 -26.37
C ALA A 34 -29.85 -25.92 -26.49
N ASN A 35 -29.29 -27.11 -26.22
CA ASN A 35 -29.98 -28.40 -26.21
C ASN A 35 -30.12 -29.03 -24.80
N ARG A 36 -29.81 -28.30 -23.72
CA ARG A 36 -29.88 -28.81 -22.34
C ARG A 36 -31.29 -28.72 -21.77
N SER A 37 -31.59 -29.57 -20.79
CA SER A 37 -32.90 -29.53 -20.13
C SER A 37 -33.07 -28.25 -19.30
N LYS A 38 -34.31 -27.75 -19.21
CA LYS A 38 -34.67 -26.60 -18.36
C LYS A 38 -34.22 -26.76 -16.89
N ARG A 39 -34.05 -27.99 -16.42
CA ARG A 39 -33.56 -28.28 -15.05
C ARG A 39 -32.09 -27.88 -14.87
N ILE A 40 -31.26 -28.07 -15.91
CA ILE A 40 -29.84 -27.73 -15.90
C ILE A 40 -29.67 -26.20 -15.98
N GLU A 41 -30.46 -25.52 -16.80
CA GLU A 41 -30.47 -24.04 -16.85
C GLU A 41 -30.83 -23.43 -15.48
N ARG A 42 -31.81 -24.04 -14.78
CA ARG A 42 -32.24 -23.58 -13.45
C ARG A 42 -31.15 -23.74 -12.38
N MET A 43 -30.23 -24.72 -12.53
CA MET A 43 -29.08 -24.89 -11.63
C MET A 43 -27.89 -23.99 -12.02
N LEU A 44 -27.73 -23.65 -13.29
CA LEU A 44 -26.67 -22.77 -13.76
C LEU A 44 -26.88 -21.31 -13.32
N SER A 45 -28.12 -20.84 -13.22
CA SER A 45 -28.44 -19.48 -12.78
C SER A 45 -27.91 -19.13 -11.37
N PRO A 46 -28.16 -19.92 -10.31
CA PRO A 46 -27.60 -19.63 -8.98
C PRO A 46 -26.08 -19.79 -8.96
N LEU A 47 -25.52 -20.73 -9.73
CA LEU A 47 -24.07 -20.89 -9.84
C LEU A 47 -23.40 -19.66 -10.46
N LEU A 48 -24.01 -19.10 -11.52
CA LEU A 48 -23.56 -17.86 -12.14
C LEU A 48 -23.64 -16.69 -11.15
N ALA A 49 -24.71 -16.60 -10.36
CA ALA A 49 -24.83 -15.56 -9.34
C ALA A 49 -23.72 -15.66 -8.29
N VAL A 50 -23.44 -16.86 -7.77
CA VAL A 50 -22.33 -17.10 -6.83
C VAL A 50 -21.00 -16.72 -7.46
N PHE A 51 -20.77 -17.09 -8.72
CA PHE A 51 -19.58 -16.70 -9.47
C PHE A 51 -19.44 -15.18 -9.58
N MET A 52 -20.51 -14.46 -9.93
CA MET A 52 -20.49 -13.00 -10.04
C MET A 52 -20.22 -12.31 -8.70
N VAL A 53 -20.83 -12.79 -7.62
CA VAL A 53 -20.55 -12.29 -6.27
C VAL A 53 -19.09 -12.52 -5.90
N GLY A 54 -18.58 -13.73 -6.11
CA GLY A 54 -17.17 -14.06 -5.85
C GLY A 54 -16.21 -13.21 -6.68
N LEU A 55 -16.51 -13.00 -7.96
CA LEU A 55 -15.72 -12.17 -8.86
C LEU A 55 -15.69 -10.70 -8.40
N PHE A 56 -16.84 -10.15 -7.99
CA PHE A 56 -16.91 -8.78 -7.49
C PHE A 56 -16.03 -8.58 -6.25
N PHE A 57 -16.11 -9.51 -5.28
CA PHE A 57 -15.29 -9.45 -4.08
C PHE A 57 -13.81 -9.66 -4.39
N TYR A 58 -13.48 -10.61 -5.26
CA TYR A 58 -12.11 -10.83 -5.71
C TYR A 58 -11.51 -9.56 -6.33
N LEU A 59 -12.22 -8.92 -7.27
CA LEU A 59 -11.77 -7.67 -7.89
C LEU A 59 -11.62 -6.55 -6.84
N SER A 60 -12.61 -6.41 -5.96
CA SER A 60 -12.62 -5.32 -4.98
C SER A 60 -11.49 -5.41 -3.95
N PHE A 61 -11.14 -6.61 -3.51
CA PHE A 61 -10.08 -6.81 -2.51
C PHE A 61 -8.68 -6.93 -3.12
N SER A 62 -8.58 -7.41 -4.36
CA SER A 62 -7.29 -7.64 -4.99
C SER A 62 -6.74 -6.36 -5.64
N PHE A 63 -7.61 -5.50 -6.17
CA PHE A 63 -7.17 -4.38 -7.01
C PHE A 63 -7.22 -3.01 -6.34
N ALA A 64 -7.68 -2.92 -5.09
CA ALA A 64 -7.68 -1.67 -4.35
C ALA A 64 -7.08 -1.81 -2.96
N ASP A 65 -6.15 -0.93 -2.66
CA ASP A 65 -5.80 -0.55 -1.28
C ASP A 65 -6.64 0.67 -0.87
N ARG A 66 -6.68 0.97 0.42
CA ARG A 66 -7.37 2.16 0.96
C ARG A 66 -6.34 3.11 1.54
N LEU A 67 -6.50 4.38 1.16
CA LEU A 67 -5.83 5.51 1.77
C LEU A 67 -6.83 6.23 2.67
N GLN A 68 -6.56 6.31 3.96
CA GLN A 68 -7.41 6.97 4.95
C GLN A 68 -6.98 8.43 5.15
N PRO A 69 -7.90 9.30 5.63
CA PRO A 69 -7.55 10.67 5.97
C PRO A 69 -6.36 10.74 6.95
N GLY A 70 -5.37 11.56 6.62
CA GLY A 70 -4.15 11.74 7.42
C GLY A 70 -2.99 10.81 7.04
N GLU A 71 -3.25 9.69 6.36
CA GLU A 71 -2.18 8.86 5.77
C GLU A 71 -1.51 9.59 4.59
N GLN A 72 -0.25 9.26 4.31
CA GLN A 72 0.48 9.82 3.17
C GLN A 72 0.80 8.71 2.16
N LEU A 73 0.51 8.97 0.89
CA LEU A 73 0.87 8.13 -0.23
C LEU A 73 2.20 8.60 -0.81
N ILE A 74 3.19 7.72 -0.82
CA ILE A 74 4.47 7.90 -1.49
C ILE A 74 4.38 7.23 -2.86
N THR A 75 4.65 8.01 -3.90
CA THR A 75 4.85 7.56 -5.28
C THR A 75 6.19 8.06 -5.78
N ALA A 76 6.72 7.53 -6.88
CA ALA A 76 8.00 7.98 -7.44
C ALA A 76 8.07 9.51 -7.65
N ASP A 77 6.95 10.12 -8.01
CA ASP A 77 6.88 11.54 -8.38
C ASP A 77 6.43 12.46 -7.23
N SER A 78 5.85 11.92 -6.15
CA SER A 78 5.22 12.75 -5.12
C SER A 78 4.93 12.04 -3.80
N LEU A 79 4.84 12.85 -2.73
CA LEU A 79 4.26 12.51 -1.45
C LEU A 79 2.94 13.28 -1.27
N GLU A 80 1.82 12.57 -1.27
CA GLU A 80 0.47 13.14 -1.16
C GLU A 80 -0.18 12.75 0.17
N GLN A 81 -0.63 13.73 0.96
CA GLN A 81 -1.46 13.45 2.13
C GLN A 81 -2.93 13.32 1.75
N ALA A 82 -3.58 12.24 2.18
CA ALA A 82 -5.01 12.06 1.95
C ALA A 82 -5.82 12.99 2.85
N GLN A 83 -6.64 13.84 2.23
CA GLN A 83 -7.65 14.64 2.94
C GLN A 83 -8.93 13.85 3.18
N GLU A 84 -9.22 12.88 2.32
CA GLU A 84 -10.41 12.04 2.33
C GLU A 84 -10.02 10.59 2.04
N THR A 85 -10.91 9.66 2.33
CA THR A 85 -10.70 8.24 2.01
C THR A 85 -10.64 8.05 0.50
N LYS A 86 -9.55 7.46 -0.01
CA LYS A 86 -9.37 7.12 -1.43
C LYS A 86 -9.13 5.63 -1.60
N ALA A 87 -9.56 5.08 -2.72
CA ALA A 87 -9.10 3.78 -3.20
C ALA A 87 -7.83 3.99 -4.03
N ILE A 88 -6.78 3.24 -3.72
CA ILE A 88 -5.51 3.23 -4.45
C ILE A 88 -5.55 2.06 -5.42
N ILE A 89 -5.37 2.33 -6.71
CA ILE A 89 -5.24 1.31 -7.76
C ILE A 89 -3.75 1.21 -8.13
N PRO A 90 -3.05 0.14 -7.74
CA PRO A 90 -1.61 0.03 -7.87
C PRO A 90 -1.22 -0.38 -9.30
N LEU A 91 -1.02 0.61 -10.18
CA LEU A 91 -0.44 0.42 -11.52
C LEU A 91 1.09 0.70 -11.52
N GLY A 92 1.73 0.65 -10.35
CA GLY A 92 3.15 0.87 -10.13
C GLY A 92 3.53 0.71 -8.66
N SER A 93 4.78 0.97 -8.32
CA SER A 93 5.28 0.97 -6.94
C SER A 93 4.72 2.16 -6.16
N TYR A 94 4.36 1.91 -4.90
CA TYR A 94 3.91 2.93 -3.96
C TYR A 94 4.16 2.45 -2.54
N ALA A 95 4.15 3.39 -1.60
CA ALA A 95 4.08 3.09 -0.19
C ALA A 95 3.06 4.00 0.47
N VAL A 96 2.47 3.54 1.56
CA VAL A 96 1.60 4.34 2.39
C VAL A 96 2.24 4.46 3.76
N LEU A 97 2.34 5.70 4.21
CA LEU A 97 2.74 6.08 5.54
C LEU A 97 1.49 6.25 6.40
N ASP A 98 1.43 5.47 7.48
CA ASP A 98 0.38 5.64 8.46
C ASP A 98 0.46 7.03 9.10
N ASN A 99 -0.68 7.54 9.55
CA ASN A 99 -0.81 8.88 10.13
C ASN A 99 0.16 9.11 11.32
N VAL A 100 0.45 8.06 12.10
CA VAL A 100 1.43 8.11 13.20
C VAL A 100 2.85 8.48 12.74
N TYR A 101 3.16 8.27 11.45
CA TYR A 101 4.44 8.57 10.82
C TYR A 101 4.38 9.77 9.89
N ALA A 102 3.29 10.55 9.88
CA ALA A 102 3.15 11.73 9.02
C ALA A 102 4.26 12.78 9.21
N PHE A 103 4.91 12.78 10.38
CA PHE A 103 6.05 13.62 10.72
C PHE A 103 7.39 12.86 10.74
N GLY A 104 7.41 11.60 10.31
CA GLY A 104 8.54 10.69 10.41
C GLY A 104 8.33 9.60 11.47
N TYR A 105 9.10 8.53 11.34
CA TYR A 105 9.20 7.46 12.32
C TYR A 105 10.11 7.89 13.47
N TYR A 106 9.70 7.61 14.70
CA TYR A 106 10.42 7.94 15.92
C TYR A 106 10.75 6.67 16.69
N LYS A 107 12.00 6.52 17.13
CA LYS A 107 12.47 5.38 17.94
C LYS A 107 13.40 5.89 19.03
N ASN A 108 13.13 5.48 20.27
CA ASN A 108 14.09 5.63 21.35
C ASN A 108 15.16 4.53 21.21
N ASP A 109 16.43 4.93 21.22
CA ASP A 109 17.58 4.05 21.17
C ASP A 109 18.61 4.49 22.23
N GLN A 110 19.58 3.63 22.52
CA GLN A 110 20.64 3.93 23.48
C GLN A 110 21.99 3.92 22.77
N TRP A 111 22.64 5.08 22.72
CA TRP A 111 23.92 5.27 22.05
C TRP A 111 24.97 5.68 23.10
N ASN A 112 26.04 4.90 23.22
CA ASN A 112 27.10 5.09 24.23
C ASN A 112 26.59 5.34 25.66
N GLY A 113 25.49 4.67 26.04
CA GLY A 113 24.89 4.77 27.37
C GLY A 113 23.94 5.96 27.57
N SER A 114 23.78 6.83 26.58
CA SER A 114 22.80 7.92 26.59
C SER A 114 21.53 7.51 25.85
N ASP A 115 20.38 7.93 26.38
CA ASP A 115 19.10 7.77 25.68
C ASP A 115 18.99 8.81 24.55
N VAL A 116 18.59 8.35 23.37
CA VAL A 116 18.53 9.15 22.15
C VAL A 116 17.20 8.91 21.45
N LEU A 117 16.50 9.99 21.10
CA LEU A 117 15.34 9.92 20.23
C LEU A 117 15.79 10.07 18.78
N VAL A 118 15.68 9.00 18.01
CA VAL A 118 15.98 8.97 16.59
C VAL A 118 14.71 9.22 15.79
N ARG A 119 14.81 10.10 14.80
CA ARG A 119 13.74 10.40 13.86
C ARG A 119 14.18 10.11 12.44
N VAL A 120 13.39 9.31 11.73
CA VAL A 120 13.58 9.00 10.31
C VAL A 120 12.45 9.64 9.50
N ARG A 121 12.79 10.40 8.46
CA ARG A 121 11.82 11.02 7.55
C ARG A 121 12.13 10.63 6.10
N VAL A 122 11.10 10.28 5.35
CA VAL A 122 11.21 10.11 3.89
C VAL A 122 11.40 11.48 3.25
N THR A 123 12.46 11.64 2.47
CA THR A 123 12.85 12.92 1.83
C THR A 123 13.18 12.80 0.35
N GLY A 124 13.26 11.58 -0.18
CA GLY A 124 13.39 11.31 -1.61
C GLY A 124 12.55 10.09 -1.97
N GLU A 125 11.38 10.33 -2.53
CA GLU A 125 10.32 9.35 -2.67
C GLU A 125 10.70 8.21 -3.62
N GLU A 126 11.25 8.52 -4.79
CA GLU A 126 11.72 7.53 -5.77
C GLU A 126 12.81 6.64 -5.17
N ALA A 127 13.89 7.24 -4.65
CA ALA A 127 14.99 6.51 -4.03
C ALA A 127 14.54 5.65 -2.84
N PHE A 128 13.55 6.12 -2.07
CA PHE A 128 12.96 5.36 -0.97
C PHE A 128 12.23 4.11 -1.47
N LEU A 129 11.40 4.26 -2.51
CA LEU A 129 10.66 3.15 -3.10
C LEU A 129 11.56 2.12 -3.79
N GLU A 130 12.71 2.54 -4.33
CA GLU A 130 13.69 1.66 -4.96
C GLU A 130 14.58 0.94 -3.94
N SER A 131 15.10 1.67 -2.95
CA SER A 131 16.13 1.13 -2.04
C SER A 131 15.54 0.30 -0.90
N TYR A 132 14.28 0.55 -0.53
CA TYR A 132 13.63 -0.08 0.62
C TYR A 132 12.36 -0.84 0.25
N ASP A 133 12.27 -1.31 -0.99
CA ASP A 133 11.11 -2.08 -1.49
C ASP A 133 10.78 -3.30 -0.62
N GLN A 134 11.81 -3.95 -0.09
CA GLN A 134 11.74 -5.11 0.80
C GLN A 134 11.09 -4.80 2.16
N TYR A 135 11.09 -3.53 2.58
CA TYR A 135 10.46 -3.07 3.82
C TYR A 135 9.05 -2.54 3.60
N ILE A 136 8.53 -2.57 2.37
CA ILE A 136 7.16 -2.22 2.04
C ILE A 136 6.32 -3.50 2.04
N ALA A 137 5.59 -3.72 3.14
CA ALA A 137 4.77 -4.90 3.32
C ALA A 137 3.69 -4.96 2.24
N GLY A 138 3.46 -6.11 1.60
CA GLY A 138 2.35 -6.24 0.65
C GLY A 138 2.60 -5.57 -0.69
N ASN A 139 3.86 -5.34 -1.10
CA ASN A 139 4.23 -4.99 -2.48
C ASN A 139 3.98 -6.17 -3.47
N GLY A 140 2.76 -6.68 -3.49
CA GLY A 140 2.27 -7.67 -4.43
C GLY A 140 1.41 -7.00 -5.49
N ILE A 141 1.61 -7.35 -6.76
CA ILE A 141 0.64 -7.07 -7.80
C ILE A 141 -0.63 -7.83 -7.38
N PHE A 142 -1.72 -7.10 -7.09
CA PHE A 142 -3.06 -7.62 -6.75
C PHE A 142 -3.35 -8.07 -5.30
N PHE A 143 -2.48 -7.89 -4.31
CA PHE A 143 -2.86 -8.03 -2.89
C PHE A 143 -2.03 -7.06 -2.08
N ASN A 144 -2.56 -5.87 -1.86
CA ASN A 144 -1.69 -4.75 -1.58
C ASN A 144 -2.18 -3.94 -0.38
N HIS A 145 -1.36 -3.92 0.66
CA HIS A 145 -1.40 -2.99 1.77
C HIS A 145 0.04 -2.49 1.90
N SER A 146 0.54 -1.77 0.89
CA SER A 146 1.93 -1.29 0.80
C SER A 146 2.22 -0.34 1.94
N ARG A 147 2.50 -0.89 3.12
CA ARG A 147 2.74 -0.15 4.36
C ARG A 147 4.19 -0.31 4.74
N VAL A 148 4.84 0.81 5.06
CA VAL A 148 6.26 0.83 5.39
C VAL A 148 6.47 0.19 6.77
N ARG A 149 7.32 -0.83 6.83
CA ARG A 149 7.78 -1.45 8.08
C ARG A 149 9.00 -0.70 8.62
N PHE A 150 8.74 0.51 9.13
CA PHE A 150 9.80 1.39 9.62
C PHE A 150 10.69 0.77 10.70
N GLU A 151 10.11 -0.04 11.60
CA GLU A 151 10.88 -0.69 12.67
C GLU A 151 11.88 -1.70 12.09
N GLU A 152 11.44 -2.55 11.17
CA GLU A 152 12.33 -3.52 10.50
C GLU A 152 13.42 -2.81 9.69
N ALA A 153 13.07 -1.77 8.93
CA ALA A 153 14.04 -0.97 8.17
C ALA A 153 15.05 -0.27 9.07
N TYR A 154 14.60 0.24 10.23
CA TYR A 154 15.48 0.87 11.21
C TYR A 154 16.48 -0.12 11.79
N GLU A 155 16.00 -1.25 12.32
CA GLU A 155 16.84 -2.22 13.01
C GLU A 155 17.84 -2.92 12.06
N GLN A 156 17.47 -3.12 10.80
CA GLN A 156 18.30 -3.88 9.85
C GLN A 156 19.27 -3.02 9.04
N GLU A 157 18.91 -1.78 8.67
CA GLU A 157 19.75 -0.96 7.78
C GLU A 157 20.16 0.39 8.39
N TRP A 158 19.21 1.10 8.99
CA TRP A 158 19.46 2.49 9.37
C TRP A 158 20.21 2.64 10.70
N GLN A 159 20.00 1.73 11.64
CA GLN A 159 20.55 1.84 13.01
C GLN A 159 22.08 1.84 13.00
N ALA A 160 22.72 0.93 12.24
CA ALA A 160 24.18 0.85 12.19
C ALA A 160 24.78 2.16 11.64
N SER A 161 24.25 2.64 10.51
CA SER A 161 24.66 3.90 9.88
C SER A 161 24.41 5.11 10.79
N ALA A 162 23.30 5.12 11.54
CA ALA A 162 23.00 6.17 12.49
C ALA A 162 23.99 6.19 13.68
N LYS A 163 24.35 5.00 14.22
CA LYS A 163 25.35 4.87 15.29
C LYS A 163 26.76 5.27 14.84
N GLU A 164 27.16 4.91 13.61
CA GLU A 164 28.44 5.37 13.04
C GLU A 164 28.50 6.90 12.89
N ALA A 165 27.36 7.54 12.63
CA ALA A 165 27.23 8.98 12.50
C ALA A 165 26.84 9.70 13.82
N GLU A 166 26.88 9.02 14.96
CA GLU A 166 26.36 9.49 16.26
C GLU A 166 26.83 10.90 16.61
N SER A 167 28.15 11.15 16.61
CA SER A 167 28.71 12.46 16.99
C SER A 167 28.12 13.59 16.14
N ARG A 168 27.97 13.38 14.83
CA ARG A 168 27.39 14.38 13.94
C ARG A 168 25.91 14.59 14.20
N LEU A 169 25.16 13.52 14.49
CA LEU A 169 23.73 13.58 14.74
C LEU A 169 23.42 14.28 16.06
N LEU A 170 24.17 13.97 17.13
CA LEU A 170 24.00 14.59 18.45
C LEU A 170 24.38 16.08 18.48
N ASP A 171 25.29 16.53 17.59
CA ASP A 171 25.61 17.95 17.39
C ASP A 171 24.53 18.72 16.57
N GLY A 172 23.34 18.13 16.40
CA GLY A 172 22.22 18.71 15.65
C GLY A 172 22.30 18.52 14.13
N GLY A 173 23.20 17.65 13.66
CA GLY A 173 23.32 17.30 12.25
C GLY A 173 22.25 16.32 11.77
N THR A 174 22.30 16.00 10.46
CA THR A 174 21.43 14.98 9.85
C THR A 174 22.26 13.99 9.03
N LEU A 175 21.80 12.76 8.94
CA LEU A 175 22.32 11.72 8.06
C LEU A 175 21.34 11.53 6.91
N LYS A 176 21.81 11.73 5.67
CA LYS A 176 21.04 11.45 4.46
C LYS A 176 21.45 10.07 3.94
N LEU A 177 20.46 9.19 3.78
CA LEU A 177 20.57 7.92 3.07
C LEU A 177 19.66 7.99 1.84
N ASP A 178 19.66 6.93 1.03
CA ASP A 178 18.84 6.89 -0.18
C ASP A 178 17.36 7.04 0.19
N GLY A 179 16.76 8.18 -0.17
CA GLY A 179 15.35 8.47 0.09
C GLY A 179 14.94 8.79 1.53
N VAL A 180 15.84 8.70 2.53
CA VAL A 180 15.52 9.05 3.94
C VAL A 180 16.55 9.99 4.56
N THR A 181 16.06 10.84 5.46
CA THR A 181 16.88 11.67 6.34
C THR A 181 16.66 11.26 7.79
N ILE A 182 17.75 11.02 8.50
CA ILE A 182 17.80 10.65 9.91
C ILE A 182 18.33 11.84 10.72
N SER A 183 17.65 12.18 11.80
CA SER A 183 18.10 13.13 12.82
C SER A 183 18.01 12.47 14.19
N ALA A 184 18.83 12.89 15.13
CA ALA A 184 18.78 12.38 16.49
C ALA A 184 18.87 13.53 17.49
N GLU A 185 18.22 13.38 18.64
CA GLU A 185 18.35 14.28 19.77
C GLU A 185 18.57 13.48 21.05
N GLN A 186 19.50 13.94 21.89
CA GLN A 186 19.74 13.31 23.18
C GLN A 186 18.56 13.62 24.11
N THR A 187 18.01 12.58 24.73
CA THR A 187 16.94 12.70 25.73
C THR A 187 17.51 12.59 27.14
N GLN A 188 16.83 13.21 28.11
CA GLN A 188 17.27 13.30 29.51
C GLN A 188 17.35 11.95 30.22
#